data_AF-K9PUD1-F1
#
_entry.id   AF-K9PUD1-F1
#
_cell.length_a   1.000
_cell.length_b   1.000
_cell.length_c   1.000
_cell.angle_alpha   90.00
_cell.angle_beta   90.00
_cell.angle_gamma   90.00
#
_symmetry.space_group_name_H-M   'P 1'
#
loop_
_entity.id
_entity.type
_entity.pdbx_description
1 polymer ?
#
loop_
_entity_poly.entity_id
_entity_poly.type
_entity_poly.pdbx_seq_one_letter_code
_entity_poly.pdbx_strand_id
1 'polypeptide(L)'
;MMLINDLTYFENVSENELILGAASAYIGAYASAGGANSLALTDTDVNLRTKKNGVSKLKGIGVALAIGEDATADVYYALDGFDKVKVKTRYVDGANFDLEIVKVKGIDRPN
;
A
#
# COMPACT_ATOMS: atom_id res chain seq x y z
N MET A 1 14.72 -52.16 -19.43
CA MET A 1 13.60 -51.33 -19.91
C MET A 1 13.12 -50.51 -18.73
N MET A 2 13.49 -49.24 -18.67
CA MET A 2 13.22 -48.36 -17.52
C MET A 2 11.84 -47.73 -17.71
N LEU A 3 10.89 -48.09 -16.86
CA LEU A 3 9.58 -47.45 -16.77
C LEU A 3 9.80 -46.09 -16.09
N ILE A 4 9.65 -45.00 -16.85
CA ILE A 4 9.48 -43.67 -16.28
C ILE A 4 8.13 -43.71 -15.55
N ASN A 5 8.16 -43.70 -14.22
CA ASN A 5 6.96 -43.61 -13.42
C ASN A 5 6.29 -42.26 -13.69
N ASP A 6 5.00 -42.33 -14.00
CA ASP A 6 4.11 -41.20 -14.11
C ASP A 6 4.22 -40.32 -12.85
N LEU A 7 4.56 -39.05 -13.04
CA LEU A 7 4.83 -38.07 -11.99
C LEU A 7 3.54 -37.42 -11.49
N THR A 8 2.37 -37.97 -11.80
CA THR A 8 1.05 -37.49 -11.33
C THR A 8 0.93 -37.32 -9.81
N TYR A 9 1.79 -37.96 -9.01
CA TYR A 9 1.86 -37.71 -7.57
C TYR A 9 2.40 -36.32 -7.18
N PHE A 10 3.09 -35.62 -8.09
CA PHE A 10 3.50 -34.22 -7.91
C PHE A 10 2.37 -33.21 -8.20
N GLU A 11 1.24 -33.63 -8.80
CA GLU A 11 0.12 -32.71 -9.05
C GLU A 11 -0.75 -32.48 -7.79
N ASN A 12 -0.56 -33.31 -6.75
CA ASN A 12 -1.33 -33.28 -5.50
C ASN A 12 -0.46 -32.98 -4.26
N VAL A 13 0.68 -32.30 -4.42
CA VAL A 13 1.43 -31.79 -3.25
C VAL A 13 0.68 -30.61 -2.64
N SER A 14 0.57 -30.60 -1.31
CA SER A 14 0.04 -29.48 -0.51
C SER A 14 0.79 -28.16 -0.70
N GLU A 15 1.88 -28.16 -1.48
CA GLU A 15 2.77 -27.02 -1.72
C GLU A 15 2.19 -25.96 -2.67
N ASN A 16 1.07 -26.23 -3.36
CA ASN A 16 0.31 -25.16 -4.03
C ASN A 16 -0.27 -24.14 -3.04
N GLU A 17 -0.35 -24.46 -1.73
CA GLU A 17 -0.70 -23.50 -0.68
C GLU A 17 0.49 -22.63 -0.21
N LEU A 18 1.72 -22.90 -0.66
CA LEU A 18 2.95 -22.24 -0.18
C LEU A 18 3.41 -21.04 -1.02
N ILE A 19 2.78 -20.75 -2.17
CA ILE A 19 2.99 -19.47 -2.86
C ILE A 19 2.13 -18.42 -2.16
N LEU A 20 2.52 -18.07 -0.93
CA LEU A 20 2.03 -16.88 -0.25
C LEU A 20 2.58 -15.69 -1.04
N GLY A 21 1.75 -15.08 -1.89
CA GLY A 21 2.08 -13.84 -2.58
C GLY A 21 2.56 -12.80 -1.58
N ALA A 22 3.87 -12.54 -1.59
CA ALA A 22 4.57 -11.68 -0.65
C ALA A 22 4.47 -10.22 -1.09
N ALA A 23 3.24 -9.71 -1.20
CA ALA A 23 3.02 -8.29 -1.45
C ALA A 23 3.27 -7.51 -0.15
N SER A 24 3.96 -6.37 -0.23
CA SER A 24 4.21 -5.49 0.91
C SER A 24 3.86 -4.05 0.58
N ALA A 25 3.41 -3.31 1.59
CA ALA A 25 2.98 -1.93 1.43
C ALA A 25 3.29 -1.10 2.66
N TYR A 26 3.68 0.15 2.44
CA TYR A 26 3.93 1.15 3.46
C TYR A 26 3.31 2.48 3.03
N ILE A 27 2.71 3.21 3.97
CA ILE A 27 2.27 4.60 3.79
C ILE A 27 2.74 5.38 5.01
N GLY A 28 3.38 6.52 4.76
CA GLY A 28 3.76 7.50 5.76
C GLY A 28 3.13 8.85 5.42
N ALA A 29 2.94 9.68 6.43
CA ALA A 29 2.46 11.05 6.29
C ALA A 29 3.30 11.98 7.16
N TYR A 30 3.53 13.19 6.67
CA TYR A 30 4.27 14.24 7.34
C TYR A 30 3.51 15.56 7.20
N ALA A 31 3.42 16.32 8.28
CA ALA A 31 2.88 17.67 8.26
C ALA A 31 3.66 18.58 9.20
N SER A 32 3.91 19.81 8.79
CA SER A 32 4.56 20.84 9.60
C SER A 32 3.98 22.21 9.29
N ALA A 33 3.83 23.04 10.32
CA ALA A 33 3.42 24.43 10.21
C ALA A 33 3.94 25.23 11.42
N GLY A 34 4.32 26.47 11.18
CA GLY A 34 4.73 27.45 12.19
C GLY A 34 3.66 28.52 12.46
N GLY A 35 4.05 29.53 13.25
CA GLY A 35 3.21 30.67 13.62
C GLY A 35 2.40 30.45 14.90
N ALA A 36 1.73 31.51 15.37
CA ALA A 36 0.96 31.47 16.62
C ALA A 36 -0.35 30.68 16.53
N ASN A 37 -0.87 30.47 15.32
CA ASN A 37 -2.09 29.72 15.03
C ASN A 37 -1.81 28.62 14.00
N SER A 38 -1.07 27.59 14.43
CA SER A 38 -0.65 26.46 13.60
C SER A 38 -1.45 25.18 13.88
N LEU A 39 -1.69 24.37 12.85
CA LEU A 39 -2.20 23.01 12.94
C LEU A 39 -1.40 22.10 12.02
N ALA A 40 -0.92 20.98 12.53
CA ALA A 40 -0.36 19.89 11.75
C ALA A 40 -1.10 18.60 12.10
N LEU A 41 -1.60 17.90 11.09
CA LEU A 41 -2.37 16.67 11.24
C LEU A 41 -1.92 15.64 10.21
N THR A 42 -1.72 14.43 10.68
CA THR A 42 -1.39 13.28 9.84
C THR A 42 -2.27 12.10 10.23
N ASP A 43 -2.77 11.38 9.25
CA ASP A 43 -3.49 10.12 9.44
C ASP A 43 -3.10 9.12 8.35
N THR A 44 -2.89 7.87 8.73
CA THR A 44 -2.51 6.80 7.82
C THR A 44 -3.20 5.52 8.21
N ASP A 45 -3.81 4.84 7.24
CA ASP A 45 -4.37 3.51 7.41
C ASP A 45 -3.93 2.63 6.23
N VAL A 46 -3.40 1.45 6.55
CA VAL A 46 -2.93 0.46 5.59
C VAL A 46 -3.53 -0.89 5.96
N ASN A 47 -4.34 -1.42 5.05
CA ASN A 47 -5.00 -2.71 5.19
C ASN A 47 -4.56 -3.63 4.06
N LEU A 48 -3.60 -4.49 4.38
CA LEU A 48 -3.14 -5.57 3.53
C LEU A 48 -3.79 -6.88 3.97
N ARG A 49 -4.48 -7.55 3.06
CA ARG A 49 -5.13 -8.84 3.31
C ARG A 49 -4.67 -9.87 2.29
N THR A 50 -4.01 -10.90 2.76
CA THR A 50 -3.69 -12.09 1.98
C THR A 50 -4.77 -13.14 2.19
N LYS A 51 -5.25 -13.73 1.10
CA LYS A 51 -6.22 -14.82 1.11
C LYS A 51 -5.51 -16.17 1.03
N LYS A 52 -6.20 -17.23 1.46
CA LYS A 52 -5.71 -18.62 1.39
C LYS A 52 -5.33 -19.08 -0.03
N ASN A 53 -5.86 -18.44 -1.07
CA ASN A 53 -5.58 -18.76 -2.47
C ASN A 53 -4.46 -17.91 -3.08
N GLY A 54 -3.53 -17.40 -2.26
CA GLY A 54 -2.38 -16.59 -2.72
C GLY A 54 -2.70 -15.14 -3.11
N VAL A 55 -3.98 -14.76 -3.26
CA VAL A 55 -4.35 -13.37 -3.62
C VAL A 55 -4.06 -12.40 -2.46
N SER A 56 -3.26 -11.37 -2.71
CA SER A 56 -3.06 -10.24 -1.79
C SER A 56 -3.83 -9.00 -2.25
N LYS A 57 -4.57 -8.35 -1.34
CA LYS A 57 -5.32 -7.11 -1.60
C LYS A 57 -4.90 -6.01 -0.64
N LEU A 58 -4.60 -4.85 -1.19
CA LEU A 58 -4.25 -3.65 -0.44
C LEU A 58 -5.33 -2.58 -0.58
N LYS A 59 -5.69 -1.97 0.54
CA LYS A 59 -6.31 -0.65 0.62
C LYS A 59 -5.49 0.19 1.57
N GLY A 60 -4.98 1.32 1.10
CA GLY A 60 -4.25 2.28 1.92
C GLY A 60 -4.79 3.69 1.72
N ILE A 61 -4.72 4.49 2.76
CA ILE A 61 -4.98 5.93 2.74
C ILE A 61 -3.94 6.64 3.61
N GLY A 62 -3.43 7.75 3.11
CA GLY A 62 -2.67 8.70 3.90
C GLY A 62 -3.25 10.10 3.72
N VAL A 63 -3.25 10.87 4.79
CA VAL A 63 -3.74 12.25 4.87
C VAL A 63 -2.70 13.05 5.63
N ALA A 64 -2.24 14.15 5.05
CA ALA A 64 -1.42 15.15 5.70
C ALA A 64 -2.07 16.52 5.50
N LEU A 65 -2.24 17.28 6.58
CA LEU A 65 -2.77 18.63 6.57
C LEU A 65 -1.89 19.52 7.45
N ALA A 66 -1.39 20.59 6.86
CA ALA A 66 -0.71 21.67 7.55
C ALA A 66 -1.49 22.98 7.35
N ILE A 67 -1.69 23.75 8.43
CA ILE A 67 -2.28 25.10 8.39
C ILE A 67 -1.41 25.99 9.28
N GLY A 68 -0.91 27.10 8.74
CA GLY A 68 -0.04 28.03 9.46
C GLY A 68 0.99 28.67 8.54
N GLU A 69 2.02 29.26 9.15
CA GLU A 69 3.19 29.79 8.43
C GLU A 69 4.06 28.63 7.95
N ASP A 70 4.66 28.75 6.76
CA ASP A 70 5.52 27.72 6.17
C ASP A 70 4.89 26.30 6.17
N ALA A 71 3.58 26.24 5.91
CA ALA A 71 2.82 25.00 5.91
C ALA A 71 3.36 24.01 4.86
N THR A 72 3.68 22.80 5.30
CA THR A 72 4.17 21.70 4.45
C THR A 72 3.43 20.42 4.82
N ALA A 73 2.87 19.73 3.83
CA ALA A 73 2.20 18.45 3.99
C ALA A 73 2.64 17.47 2.88
N ASP A 74 3.01 16.25 3.28
CA ASP A 74 3.47 15.22 2.35
C ASP A 74 2.95 13.84 2.76
N VAL A 75 2.57 13.03 1.78
CA VAL A 75 2.17 11.63 1.98
C VAL A 75 2.96 10.74 1.02
N TYR A 76 3.83 9.90 1.58
CA TYR A 76 4.69 8.99 0.84
C TYR A 76 4.24 7.54 1.01
N TYR A 77 4.53 6.71 0.01
CA TYR A 77 4.17 5.29 0.03
C TYR A 77 5.20 4.43 -0.72
N ALA A 78 5.31 3.17 -0.31
CA ALA A 78 6.10 2.15 -1.00
C ALA A 78 5.27 0.89 -1.20
N LEU A 79 5.40 0.25 -2.35
CA LEU A 79 4.61 -0.92 -2.77
C LEU A 79 5.53 -1.92 -3.45
N ASP A 80 5.41 -3.19 -3.07
CA ASP A 80 6.16 -4.29 -3.67
C ASP A 80 5.28 -5.53 -3.83
N GLY A 81 5.53 -6.33 -4.87
CA GLY A 81 4.84 -7.59 -5.12
C GLY A 81 3.35 -7.49 -5.51
N PHE A 82 2.89 -6.37 -6.09
CA PHE A 82 1.52 -6.25 -6.62
C PHE A 82 1.49 -6.27 -8.15
N ASP A 83 0.66 -7.13 -8.75
CA ASP A 83 0.38 -7.12 -10.19
C ASP A 83 -0.24 -5.82 -10.69
N LYS A 84 -1.18 -5.27 -9.91
CA LYS A 84 -1.96 -4.09 -10.30
C LYS A 84 -2.09 -3.14 -9.13
N VAL A 85 -1.66 -1.91 -9.36
CA VAL A 85 -1.76 -0.81 -8.42
C VAL A 85 -2.57 0.33 -9.03
N LYS A 86 -3.42 0.94 -8.20
CA LYS A 86 -4.09 2.19 -8.49
C LYS A 86 -3.85 3.16 -7.34
N VAL A 87 -3.17 4.26 -7.65
CA VAL A 87 -2.95 5.36 -6.71
C VAL A 87 -3.81 6.55 -7.14
N LYS A 88 -4.39 7.24 -6.17
CA LYS A 88 -5.05 8.53 -6.37
C LYS A 88 -4.50 9.52 -5.35
N THR A 89 -3.93 10.60 -5.85
CA THR A 89 -3.45 11.71 -5.03
C THR A 89 -4.40 12.89 -5.20
N ARG A 90 -4.72 13.56 -4.11
CA ARG A 90 -5.33 14.89 -4.10
C ARG A 90 -4.37 15.80 -3.36
N TYR A 91 -3.91 16.82 -4.07
CA TYR A 91 -3.07 17.88 -3.53
C TYR A 91 -3.86 19.19 -3.59
N VAL A 92 -3.85 19.95 -2.50
CA VAL A 92 -4.43 21.30 -2.42
C VAL A 92 -3.55 22.14 -1.53
N ASP A 93 -3.03 23.23 -2.06
CA ASP A 93 -2.21 24.19 -1.34
C ASP A 93 -2.82 25.59 -1.36
N GLY A 94 -2.30 26.45 -0.49
CA GLY A 94 -2.61 27.87 -0.46
C GLY A 94 -1.58 28.64 0.35
N ALA A 95 -1.82 29.93 0.53
CA ALA A 95 -0.85 30.82 1.18
C ALA A 95 -0.50 30.44 2.63
N ASN A 96 -1.37 29.69 3.31
CA ASN A 96 -1.24 29.34 4.73
C ASN A 96 -1.72 27.90 5.04
N PHE A 97 -1.83 27.05 4.02
CA PHE A 97 -2.17 25.65 4.23
C PHE A 97 -1.60 24.77 3.13
N ASP A 98 -1.39 23.52 3.46
CA ASP A 98 -1.00 22.46 2.53
C ASP A 98 -1.74 21.17 2.90
N LEU A 99 -2.28 20.48 1.91
CA LEU A 99 -3.07 19.27 2.06
C LEU A 99 -2.68 18.26 1.00
N GLU A 100 -2.24 17.10 1.44
CA GLU A 100 -2.08 15.93 0.60
C GLU A 100 -2.91 14.75 1.11
N ILE A 101 -3.63 14.11 0.19
CA ILE A 101 -4.37 12.87 0.44
C ILE A 101 -3.99 11.86 -0.62
N VAL A 102 -3.41 10.74 -0.20
CA VAL A 102 -3.10 9.62 -1.08
C VAL A 102 -4.00 8.44 -0.76
N LYS A 103 -4.55 7.82 -1.80
CA LYS A 103 -5.33 6.57 -1.70
C LYS A 103 -4.70 5.52 -2.59
N VAL A 104 -4.29 4.40 -1.99
CA VAL A 104 -3.68 3.28 -2.68
C VAL A 104 -4.62 2.08 -2.70
N LYS A 105 -4.74 1.44 -3.86
CA LYS A 105 -5.35 0.12 -4.00
C LYS A 105 -4.40 -0.79 -4.76
N GLY A 106 -4.10 -1.94 -4.20
CA GLY A 106 -3.24 -2.95 -4.81
C GLY A 106 -3.94 -4.30 -4.89
N ILE A 107 -3.64 -5.08 -5.92
CA ILE A 107 -3.99 -6.48 -5.99
C ILE A 107 -2.83 -7.27 -6.61
N ASP A 108 -2.52 -8.38 -5.98
CA ASP A 108 -1.64 -9.44 -6.43
C ASP A 108 -2.48 -10.70 -6.61
N ARG A 109 -2.32 -11.41 -7.74
CA ARG A 109 -3.08 -12.61 -8.09
C ARG A 109 -2.14 -13.81 -8.05
N PRO A 110 -2.65 -15.00 -7.68
CA PRO A 110 -1.90 -16.23 -7.86
C PRO A 110 -1.57 -16.37 -9.36
N ASN A 111 -0.28 -16.55 -9.63
CA ASN A 111 0.25 -16.88 -10.96
C ASN A 111 -0.08 -18.32 -11.32
#